data_AF-C4JG04-F1
#
_entry.id   AF-C4JG04-F1
#
_cell.length_a   1.000
_cell.length_b   1.000
_cell.length_c   1.000
_cell.angle_alpha   90.00
_cell.angle_beta   90.00
_cell.angle_gamma   90.00
#
_symmetry.space_group_name_H-M   'P 1'
#
loop_
_entity.id
_entity.type
_entity.pdbx_description
1 polymer ?
#
loop_
_entity_poly.entity_id
_entity_poly.type
_entity_poly.pdbx_seq_one_letter_code
_entity_poly.pdbx_strand_id
1 'polypeptide(L)'
;MRGAWYKTLQFSVSFPHSHILKVQKLNINCSPGATNQSTLDSALSRLAKALIAALDATKTVIPVLETTCGHGTTIGGPLSHFQSLLALIPETYHPRLGICLDTCHTFAAGYDLRSPESWNEFMDEFDKTVGLKFLRALHINDSKTPLGSKRDLHANIGTGFLGLRAFHNVMNDKRLEDLPMILETPIDRPAETVEAHQQEEAVASECEHDNLDVSESERPSGKKRTTTSTASKTKKVRTTTKAKTKTKPAMIEDKSVWVREIKLLESLIGMDPESREFKSLEAGLAEQGKEEREKQQALFDKKREKEQAKDAKQKDIRDMLDGKGKKTKARAASKRGKKKEKTESSGEETALSDAEYESN
;
A
#
# COMPACT_ATOMS: atom_id res chain seq x y z
N MET A 1 11.56 -30.77 -1.71
CA MET A 1 12.08 -29.41 -1.47
C MET A 1 11.04 -28.64 -0.67
N ARG A 2 11.38 -28.26 0.56
CA ARG A 2 10.50 -27.52 1.49
C ARG A 2 10.53 -26.04 1.07
N GLY A 3 9.41 -25.51 0.61
CA GLY A 3 9.23 -24.09 0.30
C GLY A 3 8.35 -23.46 1.38
N ALA A 4 8.92 -22.54 2.13
CA ALA A 4 8.31 -21.85 3.25
C ALA A 4 7.12 -20.99 2.81
N TRP A 5 6.00 -21.12 3.53
CA TRP A 5 4.91 -20.16 3.53
C TRP A 5 4.74 -19.67 4.96
N TYR A 6 5.23 -18.47 5.26
CA TYR A 6 4.82 -17.71 6.43
C TYR A 6 4.86 -16.22 6.11
N LYS A 7 3.68 -15.69 5.82
CA LYS A 7 3.24 -14.36 6.24
C LYS A 7 1.76 -14.52 6.56
N THR A 8 1.46 -14.48 7.86
CA THR A 8 0.15 -14.37 8.51
C THR A 8 -0.98 -15.22 7.92
N LEU A 9 -1.12 -16.48 8.37
CA LEU A 9 -2.46 -17.09 8.40
C LEU A 9 -3.26 -16.30 9.44
N GLN A 10 -4.10 -15.37 8.97
CA GLN A 10 -5.11 -14.76 9.82
C GLN A 10 -6.36 -15.62 9.74
N PHE A 11 -6.76 -16.16 10.89
CA PHE A 11 -8.00 -16.89 11.03
C PHE A 11 -9.11 -15.89 11.33
N SER A 12 -10.05 -15.75 10.40
CA SER A 12 -11.32 -15.09 10.70
C SER A 12 -12.33 -16.17 11.10
N VAL A 13 -12.83 -16.07 12.33
CA VAL A 13 -13.92 -16.90 12.83
C VAL A 13 -15.18 -16.03 12.82
N SER A 14 -16.18 -16.40 12.01
CA SER A 14 -17.49 -15.75 12.03
C SER A 14 -18.32 -16.31 13.20
N PHE A 15 -18.93 -15.43 13.99
CA PHE A 15 -19.73 -15.77 15.16
C PHE A 15 -21.22 -15.53 14.87
N PRO A 16 -22.07 -16.56 14.80
CA PRO A 16 -23.50 -16.35 14.88
C PRO A 16 -23.87 -16.00 16.34
N HIS A 17 -24.77 -15.02 16.50
CA HIS A 17 -25.31 -14.59 17.79
C HIS A 17 -25.72 -15.79 18.67
N SER A 18 -25.37 -15.71 19.96
CA SER A 18 -25.65 -16.64 21.09
C SER A 18 -24.54 -17.60 21.50
N HIS A 19 -24.39 -17.70 22.83
CA HIS A 19 -23.29 -18.34 23.55
C HIS A 19 -23.30 -19.86 23.36
N ILE A 20 -22.45 -20.38 22.47
CA ILE A 20 -21.80 -21.71 22.48
C ILE A 20 -20.86 -21.74 21.26
N LEU A 21 -19.56 -21.94 21.49
CA LEU A 21 -18.53 -22.00 20.46
C LEU A 21 -18.77 -23.18 19.50
N LYS A 22 -19.41 -22.93 18.35
CA LYS A 22 -19.35 -23.80 17.17
C LYS A 22 -18.62 -23.08 16.06
N VAL A 23 -17.33 -23.37 15.87
CA VAL A 23 -16.59 -22.98 14.66
C VAL A 23 -17.19 -23.77 13.50
N GLN A 24 -18.18 -23.21 12.80
CA GLN A 24 -18.84 -23.92 11.70
C GLN A 24 -18.01 -23.88 10.40
N LYS A 25 -17.18 -22.84 10.19
CA LYS A 25 -16.34 -22.66 9.00
C LYS A 25 -15.03 -21.95 9.37
N LEU A 26 -13.92 -22.39 8.78
CA LEU A 26 -12.60 -21.80 8.98
C LEU A 26 -12.20 -21.03 7.72
N ASN A 27 -12.13 -19.70 7.82
CA ASN A 27 -11.62 -18.86 6.74
C ASN A 27 -10.12 -18.68 6.92
N ILE A 28 -9.36 -18.97 5.85
CA ILE A 28 -7.91 -18.75 5.83
C ILE A 28 -7.63 -17.64 4.84
N ASN A 29 -7.26 -16.46 5.35
CA ASN A 29 -6.82 -15.36 4.52
C ASN A 29 -5.39 -15.58 4.02
N CYS A 30 -5.16 -15.38 2.73
CA CYS A 30 -3.81 -15.39 2.16
C CYS A 30 -3.72 -14.54 0.89
N SER A 31 -2.54 -13.97 0.64
CA SER A 31 -2.27 -13.32 -0.65
C SER A 31 -2.23 -14.37 -1.78
N PRO A 32 -2.72 -14.04 -3.01
CA PRO A 32 -2.71 -14.95 -4.17
C PRO A 32 -1.32 -15.43 -4.62
N GLY A 33 -0.26 -14.73 -4.20
CA GLY A 33 1.13 -14.99 -4.59
C GLY A 33 1.61 -14.05 -5.71
N ALA A 34 2.61 -14.50 -6.46
CA ALA A 34 3.27 -13.69 -7.49
C ALA A 34 3.62 -14.52 -8.74
N THR A 35 3.71 -13.86 -9.89
CA THR A 35 4.09 -14.52 -11.15
C THR A 35 5.58 -14.87 -11.19
N ASN A 36 6.41 -14.16 -10.42
CA ASN A 36 7.87 -14.30 -10.41
C ASN A 36 8.44 -14.18 -11.84
N GLN A 37 9.00 -15.27 -12.38
CA GLN A 37 9.57 -15.33 -13.74
C GLN A 37 8.60 -15.94 -14.77
N SER A 38 7.38 -16.30 -14.37
CA SER A 38 6.36 -16.91 -15.23
C SER A 38 5.35 -15.88 -15.75
N THR A 39 4.60 -16.26 -16.80
CA THR A 39 3.46 -15.45 -17.27
C THR A 39 2.34 -15.43 -16.25
N LEU A 40 1.48 -14.42 -16.32
CA LEU A 40 0.30 -14.31 -15.46
C LEU A 40 -0.59 -15.55 -15.58
N ASP A 41 -0.93 -15.97 -16.80
CA ASP A 41 -1.79 -17.13 -17.07
C ASP A 41 -1.23 -18.42 -16.46
N SER A 42 0.09 -18.61 -16.55
CA SER A 42 0.77 -19.77 -15.96
C SER A 42 0.70 -19.72 -14.42
N ALA A 43 0.90 -18.54 -13.83
CA ALA A 43 0.81 -18.36 -12.39
C ALA A 43 -0.62 -18.57 -11.86
N LEU A 44 -1.63 -18.00 -12.54
CA LEU A 44 -3.04 -18.20 -12.22
C LEU A 44 -3.45 -19.67 -12.36
N SER A 45 -3.00 -20.36 -13.42
CA SER A 45 -3.24 -21.79 -13.59
C SER A 45 -2.65 -22.63 -12.46
N ARG A 46 -1.46 -22.28 -11.97
CA ARG A 46 -0.84 -22.95 -10.81
C ARG A 46 -1.63 -22.67 -9.53
N LEU A 47 -2.06 -21.43 -9.31
CA LEU A 47 -2.87 -21.04 -8.15
C LEU A 47 -4.22 -21.78 -8.16
N ALA A 48 -4.93 -21.79 -9.29
CA ALA A 48 -6.20 -22.51 -9.45
C ALA A 48 -6.04 -24.00 -9.10
N LYS A 49 -5.02 -24.68 -9.65
CA LYS A 49 -4.73 -26.09 -9.33
C LYS A 49 -4.45 -26.31 -7.84
N ALA A 50 -3.70 -25.41 -7.21
CA ALA A 50 -3.39 -25.50 -5.78
C ALA A 50 -4.64 -25.30 -4.91
N LEU A 51 -5.51 -24.34 -5.28
CA LEU A 51 -6.78 -24.10 -4.58
C LEU A 51 -7.73 -25.29 -4.70
N ILE A 52 -7.88 -25.85 -5.90
CA ILE A 52 -8.71 -27.04 -6.12
C ILE A 52 -8.18 -28.20 -5.28
N ALA A 53 -6.87 -28.49 -5.33
CA ALA A 53 -6.28 -29.56 -4.52
C ALA A 53 -6.49 -29.35 -3.00
N ALA A 54 -6.38 -28.11 -2.52
CA ALA A 54 -6.64 -27.78 -1.11
C ALA A 54 -8.12 -27.93 -0.73
N LEU A 55 -9.03 -27.56 -1.63
CA LEU A 55 -10.47 -27.71 -1.45
C LEU A 55 -10.90 -29.18 -1.49
N ASP A 56 -10.26 -30.02 -2.31
CA ASP A 56 -10.49 -31.47 -2.34
C ASP A 56 -9.98 -32.15 -1.06
N ALA A 57 -8.86 -31.67 -0.52
CA ALA A 57 -8.27 -32.19 0.71
C ALA A 57 -9.02 -31.76 1.99
N THR A 58 -10.00 -30.84 1.89
CA THR A 58 -10.69 -30.26 3.05
C THR A 58 -12.20 -30.22 2.81
N LYS A 59 -13.01 -30.09 3.87
CA LYS A 59 -14.49 -30.00 3.72
C LYS A 59 -15.08 -28.68 4.19
N THR A 60 -14.45 -28.03 5.17
CA THR A 60 -15.01 -26.88 5.90
C THR A 60 -14.22 -25.59 5.73
N VAL A 61 -13.03 -25.67 5.14
CA VAL A 61 -12.14 -24.51 4.96
C VAL A 61 -12.56 -23.73 3.73
N ILE A 62 -12.56 -22.40 3.86
CA ILE A 62 -12.75 -21.44 2.77
C ILE A 62 -11.43 -20.65 2.64
N PRO A 63 -10.65 -20.87 1.57
CA PRO A 63 -9.55 -19.98 1.22
C PRO A 63 -10.11 -18.60 0.85
N VAL A 64 -9.59 -17.57 1.51
CA VAL A 64 -9.95 -16.17 1.26
C VAL A 64 -8.72 -15.48 0.68
N LEU A 65 -8.82 -15.05 -0.57
CA LEU A 65 -7.71 -14.44 -1.30
C LEU A 65 -7.73 -12.93 -1.15
N GLU A 66 -6.64 -12.36 -0.66
CA GLU A 66 -6.56 -10.92 -0.38
C GLU A 66 -6.19 -10.10 -1.64
N THR A 67 -6.83 -8.94 -1.82
CA THR A 67 -6.35 -7.91 -2.76
C THR A 67 -4.94 -7.46 -2.37
N THR A 68 -4.05 -7.25 -3.35
CA THR A 68 -2.67 -6.83 -3.10
C THR A 68 -2.38 -5.47 -3.70
N CYS A 69 -1.34 -4.76 -3.22
CA CYS A 69 -0.96 -3.46 -3.76
C CYS A 69 -0.40 -3.48 -5.20
N GLY A 70 -0.30 -4.64 -5.86
CA GLY A 70 0.26 -4.75 -7.22
C GLY A 70 1.77 -4.46 -7.29
N HIS A 71 2.52 -4.71 -6.21
CA HIS A 71 3.96 -4.52 -6.18
C HIS A 71 4.70 -5.58 -7.01
N GLY A 72 5.54 -5.13 -7.96
CA GLY A 72 6.39 -6.03 -8.73
C GLY A 72 5.56 -7.01 -9.55
N THR A 73 5.58 -8.29 -9.17
CA THR A 73 4.90 -9.39 -9.86
C THR A 73 3.76 -10.00 -9.05
N THR A 74 3.27 -9.33 -8.01
CA THR A 74 2.16 -9.84 -7.19
C THR A 74 0.87 -9.96 -7.99
N ILE A 75 0.08 -10.97 -7.65
CA ILE A 75 -1.26 -11.23 -8.19
C ILE A 75 -2.29 -10.61 -7.22
N GLY A 76 -3.45 -10.18 -7.74
CA GLY A 76 -4.51 -9.58 -6.92
C GLY A 76 -4.48 -8.06 -6.79
N GLY A 77 -3.65 -7.35 -7.58
CA GLY A 77 -3.75 -5.90 -7.72
C GLY A 77 -4.97 -5.49 -8.55
N PRO A 78 -4.98 -5.75 -9.87
CA PRO A 78 -6.17 -5.59 -10.69
C PRO A 78 -7.25 -6.63 -10.35
N LEU A 79 -8.51 -6.21 -10.29
CA LEU A 79 -9.65 -7.11 -10.05
C LEU A 79 -9.80 -8.19 -11.13
N SER A 80 -9.35 -7.90 -12.35
CA SER A 80 -9.33 -8.86 -13.46
C SER A 80 -8.50 -10.11 -13.18
N HIS A 81 -7.50 -10.04 -12.28
CA HIS A 81 -6.75 -11.23 -11.89
C HIS A 81 -7.64 -12.25 -11.16
N PHE A 82 -8.57 -11.79 -10.32
CA PHE A 82 -9.53 -12.65 -9.64
C PHE A 82 -10.57 -13.19 -10.61
N GLN A 83 -11.06 -12.37 -11.54
CA GLN A 83 -11.95 -12.83 -12.60
C GLN A 83 -11.32 -13.99 -13.42
N SER A 84 -10.09 -13.80 -13.89
CA SER A 84 -9.36 -14.84 -14.62
C SER A 84 -9.09 -16.08 -13.77
N LEU A 85 -8.78 -15.92 -12.48
CA LEU A 85 -8.59 -17.04 -11.56
C LEU A 85 -9.88 -17.85 -11.38
N LEU A 86 -10.99 -17.18 -11.11
CA LEU A 86 -12.29 -17.82 -10.88
C LEU A 86 -12.78 -18.55 -12.13
N ALA A 87 -12.50 -18.03 -13.33
CA ALA A 87 -12.81 -18.69 -14.60
C ALA A 87 -12.03 -20.00 -14.82
N LEU A 88 -10.87 -20.16 -14.17
CA LEU A 88 -10.06 -21.40 -14.22
C LEU A 88 -10.52 -22.45 -13.20
N ILE A 89 -11.41 -22.08 -12.26
CA ILE A 89 -11.88 -22.97 -11.19
C ILE A 89 -13.33 -23.37 -11.47
N PRO A 90 -13.68 -24.68 -11.47
CA PRO A 90 -15.06 -25.11 -11.67
C PRO A 90 -16.03 -24.47 -10.67
N GLU A 91 -17.21 -24.06 -11.15
CA GLU A 91 -18.21 -23.34 -10.34
C GLU A 91 -18.64 -24.10 -9.08
N THR A 92 -18.55 -25.42 -9.07
CA THR A 92 -18.82 -26.28 -7.91
C THR A 92 -17.96 -25.94 -6.69
N TYR A 93 -16.78 -25.34 -6.89
CA TYR A 93 -15.88 -24.92 -5.80
C TYR A 93 -16.13 -23.49 -5.33
N HIS A 94 -16.82 -22.65 -6.12
CA HIS A 94 -17.00 -21.23 -5.85
C HIS A 94 -17.63 -20.91 -4.48
N PRO A 95 -18.62 -21.67 -3.96
CA PRO A 95 -19.17 -21.43 -2.62
C PRO A 95 -18.16 -21.57 -1.48
N ARG A 96 -17.03 -22.25 -1.73
CA ARG A 96 -15.94 -22.44 -0.78
C ARG A 96 -14.71 -21.58 -1.08
N LEU A 97 -14.86 -20.54 -1.90
CA LEU A 97 -13.85 -19.52 -2.12
C LEU A 97 -14.32 -18.18 -1.59
N GLY A 98 -13.36 -17.35 -1.21
CA GLY A 98 -13.59 -15.98 -0.77
C GLY A 98 -12.50 -15.04 -1.23
N ILE A 99 -12.78 -13.76 -1.14
CA ILE A 99 -11.85 -12.66 -1.35
C ILE A 99 -11.91 -11.75 -0.14
N CYS A 100 -10.73 -11.32 0.33
CA CYS A 100 -10.57 -10.29 1.34
C CYS A 100 -10.22 -8.98 0.64
N LEU A 101 -11.00 -7.94 0.91
CA LEU A 101 -10.70 -6.60 0.42
C LEU A 101 -9.83 -5.88 1.44
N ASP A 102 -8.58 -5.59 1.09
CA ASP A 102 -7.71 -4.71 1.88
C ASP A 102 -7.76 -3.29 1.31
N THR A 103 -8.18 -2.32 2.13
CA THR A 103 -8.37 -0.93 1.70
C THR A 103 -7.05 -0.25 1.32
N CYS A 104 -5.96 -0.51 2.05
CA CYS A 104 -4.65 0.06 1.74
C CYS A 104 -4.10 -0.53 0.44
N HIS A 105 -4.19 -1.84 0.25
CA HIS A 105 -3.75 -2.52 -0.96
C HIS A 105 -4.53 -2.08 -2.18
N THR A 106 -5.85 -2.04 -2.08
CA THR A 106 -6.74 -1.60 -3.15
C THR A 106 -6.43 -0.16 -3.57
N PHE A 107 -6.23 0.73 -2.60
CA PHE A 107 -5.78 2.10 -2.85
C PHE A 107 -4.38 2.16 -3.48
N ALA A 108 -3.42 1.41 -2.96
CA ALA A 108 -2.07 1.36 -3.52
C ALA A 108 -2.02 0.73 -4.93
N ALA A 109 -2.99 -0.12 -5.28
CA ALA A 109 -3.14 -0.71 -6.61
C ALA A 109 -3.70 0.28 -7.64
N GLY A 110 -4.35 1.36 -7.19
CA GLY A 110 -4.83 2.46 -8.04
C GLY A 110 -6.33 2.73 -7.99
N TYR A 111 -7.08 2.04 -7.13
CA TYR A 111 -8.51 2.27 -6.93
C TYR A 111 -8.73 3.36 -5.87
N ASP A 112 -9.43 4.43 -6.21
CA ASP A 112 -9.73 5.49 -5.23
C ASP A 112 -10.93 5.10 -4.37
N LEU A 113 -10.81 5.21 -3.05
CA LEU A 113 -11.85 4.84 -2.08
C LEU A 113 -12.28 6.02 -1.19
N ARG A 114 -11.75 7.22 -1.46
CA ARG A 114 -11.79 8.36 -0.53
C ARG A 114 -13.14 9.06 -0.50
N SER A 115 -13.85 9.13 -1.63
CA SER A 115 -15.16 9.76 -1.71
C SER A 115 -16.27 8.70 -1.77
N PRO A 116 -17.51 9.05 -1.38
CA PRO A 116 -18.65 8.15 -1.52
C PRO A 116 -18.84 7.68 -2.97
N GLU A 117 -18.58 8.56 -3.94
CA GLU A 117 -18.69 8.25 -5.37
C GLU A 117 -17.63 7.24 -5.78
N SER A 118 -16.36 7.49 -5.47
CA SER A 118 -15.27 6.58 -5.86
C SER A 118 -15.36 5.22 -5.14
N TRP A 119 -15.82 5.21 -3.89
CA TRP A 119 -16.14 3.98 -3.17
C TRP A 119 -17.23 3.16 -3.88
N ASN A 120 -18.33 3.79 -4.28
CA ASN A 120 -19.40 3.11 -4.99
C ASN A 120 -18.97 2.62 -6.38
N GLU A 121 -18.22 3.43 -7.13
CA GLU A 121 -17.63 3.02 -8.41
C GLU A 121 -16.75 1.77 -8.26
N PHE A 122 -15.90 1.73 -7.22
CA PHE A 122 -15.07 0.58 -6.93
C PHE A 122 -15.91 -0.67 -6.59
N MET A 123 -16.90 -0.53 -5.71
CA MET A 123 -17.75 -1.65 -5.31
C MET A 123 -18.60 -2.19 -6.47
N ASP A 124 -19.05 -1.33 -7.38
CA ASP A 124 -19.75 -1.72 -8.60
C ASP A 124 -18.81 -2.45 -9.59
N GLU A 125 -17.56 -1.97 -9.73
CA GLU A 125 -16.54 -2.69 -10.50
C GLU A 125 -16.24 -4.07 -9.89
N PHE A 126 -16.13 -4.14 -8.56
CA PHE A 126 -15.91 -5.38 -7.83
C PHE A 126 -17.05 -6.36 -8.07
N ASP A 127 -18.31 -5.95 -7.92
CA ASP A 127 -19.46 -6.83 -8.14
C ASP A 127 -19.54 -7.31 -9.59
N LYS A 128 -19.30 -6.41 -10.55
CA LYS A 128 -19.31 -6.75 -11.98
C LYS A 128 -18.20 -7.71 -12.38
N THR A 129 -16.99 -7.53 -11.83
CA THR A 129 -15.78 -8.24 -12.27
C THR A 129 -15.59 -9.55 -11.52
N VAL A 130 -15.87 -9.53 -10.21
CA VAL A 130 -15.62 -10.62 -9.27
C VAL A 130 -16.95 -11.17 -8.73
N GLY A 131 -17.83 -10.29 -8.27
CA GLY A 131 -19.10 -10.61 -7.62
C GLY A 131 -19.02 -10.52 -6.10
N LEU A 132 -19.93 -9.76 -5.49
CA LEU A 132 -20.02 -9.57 -4.03
C LEU A 132 -20.23 -10.89 -3.27
N LYS A 133 -20.77 -11.93 -3.93
CA LYS A 133 -20.90 -13.28 -3.36
C LYS A 133 -19.58 -13.90 -2.90
N PHE A 134 -18.45 -13.44 -3.45
CA PHE A 134 -17.10 -13.87 -3.07
C PHE A 134 -16.48 -13.01 -1.97
N LEU A 135 -17.02 -11.82 -1.68
CA LEU A 135 -16.49 -10.99 -0.60
C LEU A 135 -16.76 -11.68 0.75
N ARG A 136 -15.71 -11.91 1.53
CA ARG A 136 -15.78 -12.66 2.79
C ARG A 136 -15.18 -11.95 3.99
N ALA A 137 -14.33 -10.95 3.76
CA ALA A 137 -13.65 -10.21 4.81
C ALA A 137 -13.14 -8.87 4.27
N LEU A 138 -12.84 -7.95 5.19
CA LEU A 138 -12.11 -6.74 4.91
C LEU A 138 -10.90 -6.62 5.82
N HIS A 139 -9.78 -6.18 5.26
CA HIS A 139 -8.71 -5.57 6.04
C HIS A 139 -8.87 -4.05 5.91
N ILE A 140 -9.06 -3.40 7.06
CA ILE A 140 -9.33 -1.97 7.13
C ILE A 140 -8.06 -1.26 7.56
N ASN A 141 -7.30 -0.83 6.56
CA ASN A 141 -5.98 -0.23 6.71
C ASN A 141 -5.92 1.10 5.97
N ASP A 142 -5.44 2.15 6.62
CA ASP A 142 -5.10 3.39 5.92
C ASP A 142 -3.75 3.22 5.19
N SER A 143 -3.46 4.07 4.21
CA SER A 143 -2.23 4.00 3.43
C SER A 143 -1.29 5.13 3.80
N LYS A 144 -0.04 4.80 4.17
CA LYS A 144 1.04 5.79 4.30
C LYS A 144 1.48 6.36 2.96
N THR A 145 1.07 5.77 1.84
CA THR A 145 1.54 6.16 0.51
C THR A 145 0.41 6.64 -0.40
N PRO A 146 0.72 7.46 -1.42
CA PRO A 146 -0.29 7.98 -2.33
C PRO A 146 -1.02 6.90 -3.15
N LEU A 147 -2.15 7.26 -3.74
CA LEU A 147 -2.93 6.44 -4.67
C LEU A 147 -2.04 5.86 -5.78
N GLY A 148 -2.15 4.55 -6.04
CA GLY A 148 -1.39 3.90 -7.10
C GLY A 148 0.11 3.77 -6.83
N SER A 149 0.56 3.89 -5.56
CA SER A 149 1.97 3.80 -5.19
C SER A 149 2.61 2.43 -5.43
N LYS A 150 1.79 1.38 -5.48
CA LYS A 150 2.21 -0.04 -5.46
C LYS A 150 3.08 -0.37 -4.26
N ARG A 151 2.72 0.18 -3.11
CA ARG A 151 3.40 0.02 -1.81
C ARG A 151 2.39 -0.43 -0.77
N ASP A 152 2.68 -1.56 -0.16
CA ASP A 152 2.05 -2.05 1.06
C ASP A 152 2.73 -1.37 2.25
N LEU A 153 2.15 -0.25 2.71
CA LEU A 153 2.61 0.50 3.88
C LEU A 153 1.39 1.06 4.64
N HIS A 154 0.97 0.35 5.68
CA HIS A 154 -0.22 0.72 6.45
C HIS A 154 0.02 1.95 7.34
N ALA A 155 -1.01 2.80 7.42
CA ALA A 155 -1.17 3.91 8.34
C ALA A 155 -2.31 3.61 9.34
N ASN A 156 -2.32 4.35 10.43
CA ASN A 156 -3.44 4.35 11.37
C ASN A 156 -4.66 5.05 10.74
N ILE A 157 -5.86 4.65 11.16
CA ILE A 157 -7.13 5.10 10.57
C ILE A 157 -7.24 6.63 10.57
N GLY A 158 -7.43 7.21 9.38
CA GLY A 158 -7.60 8.65 9.18
C GLY A 158 -6.30 9.46 9.11
N THR A 159 -5.15 8.83 9.37
CA THR A 159 -3.83 9.51 9.36
C THR A 159 -3.13 9.40 7.99
N GLY A 160 -3.52 8.45 7.15
CA GLY A 160 -2.90 8.22 5.84
C GLY A 160 -3.58 8.97 4.69
N PHE A 161 -3.25 8.54 3.48
CA PHE A 161 -3.75 9.11 2.23
C PHE A 161 -5.18 8.71 1.90
N LEU A 162 -5.72 7.66 2.53
CA LEU A 162 -7.16 7.35 2.42
C LEU A 162 -7.96 8.36 3.26
N GLY A 163 -7.50 8.66 4.48
CA GLY A 163 -8.16 9.60 5.37
C GLY A 163 -9.46 9.07 5.95
N LEU A 164 -10.08 9.84 6.85
CA LEU A 164 -11.19 9.36 7.67
C LEU A 164 -12.45 9.06 6.83
N ARG A 165 -12.71 9.86 5.79
CA ARG A 165 -13.89 9.70 4.92
C ARG A 165 -13.94 8.36 4.19
N ALA A 166 -12.79 7.79 3.80
CA ALA A 166 -12.76 6.45 3.21
C ALA A 166 -13.36 5.39 4.15
N PHE A 167 -13.02 5.47 5.44
CA PHE A 167 -13.52 4.55 6.46
C PHE A 167 -14.97 4.81 6.83
N HIS A 168 -15.42 6.07 6.78
CA HIS A 168 -16.84 6.39 6.89
C HIS A 168 -17.66 5.69 5.81
N ASN A 169 -17.20 5.71 4.55
CA ASN A 169 -17.85 5.00 3.45
C ASN A 169 -17.96 3.49 3.74
N VAL A 170 -16.87 2.87 4.19
CA VAL A 170 -16.82 1.43 4.52
C VAL A 170 -17.79 1.08 5.66
N MET A 171 -17.74 1.84 6.77
CA MET A 171 -18.54 1.54 7.96
C MET A 171 -20.05 1.76 7.78
N ASN A 172 -20.46 2.53 6.76
CA ASN A 172 -21.86 2.83 6.48
C ASN A 172 -22.39 2.10 5.22
N ASP A 173 -21.63 1.18 4.64
CA ASP A 173 -22.05 0.41 3.48
C ASP A 173 -22.78 -0.88 3.88
N LYS A 174 -24.08 -0.92 3.57
CA LYS A 174 -24.94 -2.08 3.85
C LYS A 174 -24.48 -3.37 3.19
N ARG A 175 -23.73 -3.29 2.08
CA ARG A 175 -23.17 -4.47 1.40
C ARG A 175 -22.14 -5.21 2.26
N LEU A 176 -21.60 -4.55 3.29
CA LEU A 176 -20.54 -5.06 4.15
C LEU A 176 -21.03 -5.50 5.53
N GLU A 177 -22.32 -5.37 5.81
CA GLU A 177 -22.92 -5.86 7.06
C GLU A 177 -22.60 -7.35 7.27
N ASP A 178 -22.37 -7.74 8.52
CA ASP A 178 -21.98 -9.09 8.95
C ASP A 178 -20.63 -9.62 8.41
N LEU A 179 -19.88 -8.83 7.63
CA LEU A 179 -18.55 -9.21 7.20
C LEU A 179 -17.51 -8.92 8.30
N PRO A 180 -16.55 -9.84 8.53
CA PRO A 180 -15.44 -9.59 9.44
C PRO A 180 -14.54 -8.48 8.89
N MET A 181 -14.26 -7.49 9.73
CA MET A 181 -13.34 -6.38 9.47
C MET A 181 -12.13 -6.50 10.39
N ILE A 182 -10.92 -6.51 9.84
CA ILE A 182 -9.68 -6.77 10.55
C ILE A 182 -8.74 -5.56 10.41
N LEU A 183 -8.15 -5.11 11.51
CA LEU A 183 -7.10 -4.10 11.52
C LEU A 183 -5.72 -4.75 11.43
N GLU A 184 -4.87 -4.20 10.57
CA GLU A 184 -3.44 -4.52 10.47
C GLU A 184 -2.60 -3.24 10.52
N THR A 185 -3.13 -2.21 11.17
CA THR A 185 -2.50 -0.90 11.33
C THR A 185 -1.28 -0.99 12.26
N PRO A 186 -0.28 -0.11 12.11
CA PRO A 186 0.91 -0.11 12.96
C PRO A 186 0.57 0.15 14.44
N ILE A 187 1.14 -0.64 15.35
CA ILE A 187 0.95 -0.53 16.80
C ILE A 187 2.26 -0.27 17.58
N ASP A 188 3.38 -0.19 16.88
CA ASP A 188 4.69 -0.03 17.49
C ASP A 188 4.89 1.39 18.02
N ARG A 189 5.24 1.51 19.31
CA ARG A 189 5.67 2.77 19.94
C ARG A 189 7.11 2.68 20.46
N PRO A 190 7.85 3.79 20.55
CA PRO A 190 9.14 3.79 21.24
C PRO A 190 8.95 3.35 22.70
N ALA A 191 9.81 2.46 23.18
CA ALA A 191 9.88 2.11 24.59
C ALA A 191 10.13 3.39 25.40
N GLU A 192 9.31 3.63 26.41
CA GLU A 192 9.56 4.71 27.36
C GLU A 192 10.92 4.47 28.03
N THR A 193 11.83 5.44 27.89
CA THR A 193 13.02 5.48 28.73
C THR A 193 12.57 5.92 30.12
N VAL A 194 12.77 5.06 31.11
CA VAL A 194 12.45 5.24 32.55
C VAL A 194 13.00 6.53 33.21
N GLU A 195 13.67 7.42 32.48
CA GLU A 195 14.24 8.66 33.03
C GLU A 195 13.24 9.83 33.12
N ALA A 196 12.01 9.72 32.58
CA ALA A 196 11.04 10.82 32.58
C ALA A 196 10.04 10.84 33.75
N HIS A 197 10.00 9.82 34.60
CA HIS A 197 9.00 9.72 35.68
C HIS A 197 9.45 10.24 37.06
N GLN A 198 10.53 11.03 37.13
CA GLN A 198 10.93 11.69 38.38
C GLN A 198 10.62 13.21 38.40
N GLN A 199 9.98 13.77 37.37
CA GLN A 199 9.68 15.20 37.32
C GLN A 199 8.19 15.56 37.39
N GLU A 200 7.26 14.62 37.18
CA GLU A 200 5.82 14.92 37.29
C GLU A 200 5.24 14.69 38.69
N GLU A 201 5.81 13.80 39.52
CA GLU A 201 5.33 13.62 40.91
C GLU A 201 5.79 14.74 41.87
N ALA A 202 6.82 15.52 41.52
CA ALA A 202 7.34 16.59 42.39
C ALA A 202 6.58 17.93 42.24
N VAL A 203 5.75 18.11 41.20
CA VAL A 203 5.01 19.36 40.97
C VAL A 203 3.59 19.30 41.56
N ALA A 204 3.12 18.11 41.95
CA ALA A 204 1.79 17.91 42.53
C ALA A 204 1.76 18.02 44.07
N SER A 205 2.90 18.26 44.75
CA SER A 205 2.97 18.30 46.22
C SER A 205 3.24 19.69 46.84
N GLU A 206 3.26 20.76 46.05
CA GLU A 206 3.52 22.13 46.57
C GLU A 206 2.39 23.13 46.26
N CYS A 207 1.14 22.68 46.22
CA CYS A 207 0.00 23.59 46.18
C CYS A 207 -1.07 23.23 47.21
N GLU A 208 -0.72 23.35 48.49
CA GLU A 208 -1.69 23.65 49.54
C GLU A 208 -0.94 24.06 50.81
N HIS A 209 -0.99 25.36 51.14
CA HIS A 209 -1.34 25.93 52.45
C HIS A 209 -0.90 27.40 52.49
N ASP A 210 -1.86 28.30 52.24
CA ASP A 210 -1.83 29.67 52.71
C ASP A 210 -1.94 29.68 54.25
N ASN A 211 -1.09 30.45 54.93
CA ASN A 211 -1.50 31.35 56.01
C ASN A 211 -0.39 32.33 56.42
N LEU A 212 -0.85 33.55 56.69
CA LEU A 212 -0.19 34.76 57.21
C LEU A 212 0.95 34.54 58.22
N ASP A 213 2.02 35.35 58.16
CA ASP A 213 2.29 36.43 59.13
C ASP A 213 3.48 37.35 58.72
N VAL A 214 3.53 38.50 59.36
CA VAL A 214 4.27 39.75 59.10
C VAL A 214 5.68 39.76 59.70
N SER A 215 6.51 40.69 59.18
CA SER A 215 7.68 41.38 59.79
C SER A 215 9.11 40.91 59.45
N GLU A 216 9.78 41.81 58.71
CA GLU A 216 10.98 42.55 59.13
C GLU A 216 12.39 41.91 59.07
N SER A 217 13.19 42.53 58.20
CA SER A 217 14.59 42.95 58.40
C SER A 217 15.78 42.10 57.88
N GLU A 218 16.64 42.85 57.18
CA GLU A 218 18.10 42.78 57.08
C GLU A 218 18.82 41.86 56.06
N ARG A 219 19.51 42.54 55.12
CA ARG A 219 20.76 42.08 54.46
C ARG A 219 21.94 42.34 55.41
N PRO A 220 23.10 41.67 55.27
CA PRO A 220 24.15 42.11 54.32
C PRO A 220 24.96 40.95 53.70
N SER A 221 25.32 40.98 52.40
CA SER A 221 26.57 41.51 51.81
C SER A 221 27.89 40.79 52.23
N GLY A 222 28.68 40.33 51.24
CA GLY A 222 30.11 39.99 51.40
C GLY A 222 30.63 39.02 50.30
N LYS A 223 31.16 39.51 49.17
CA LYS A 223 32.59 39.81 48.85
C LYS A 223 33.43 38.65 48.28
N LYS A 224 33.72 38.79 46.98
CA LYS A 224 34.93 38.47 46.18
C LYS A 224 36.20 38.00 46.92
N ARG A 225 36.96 37.08 46.28
CA ARG A 225 38.33 37.26 45.69
C ARG A 225 38.91 35.91 45.19
N THR A 226 39.31 35.76 43.92
CA THR A 226 40.70 35.85 43.36
C THR A 226 41.70 35.00 44.14
N THR A 227 42.49 34.05 43.64
CA THR A 227 43.42 33.89 42.50
C THR A 227 44.02 32.46 42.69
N THR A 228 44.68 31.74 41.78
CA THR A 228 45.96 32.01 41.10
C THR A 228 46.25 30.83 40.16
N SER A 229 46.93 31.15 39.07
CA SER A 229 47.56 30.28 38.06
C SER A 229 48.68 29.40 38.60
N THR A 230 48.86 28.22 38.00
CA THR A 230 50.18 27.69 37.59
C THR A 230 50.05 26.80 36.36
N ALA A 231 50.98 26.95 35.43
CA ALA A 231 51.02 26.32 34.12
C ALA A 231 51.88 25.04 34.12
N SER A 232 51.57 24.06 33.27
CA SER A 232 52.58 23.26 32.54
C SER A 232 51.98 22.30 31.50
N LYS A 233 52.19 22.67 30.22
CA LYS A 233 52.62 21.89 29.05
C LYS A 233 52.16 20.43 28.84
N THR A 234 51.31 20.30 27.80
CA THR A 234 51.45 19.44 26.60
C THR A 234 51.31 17.92 26.72
N LYS A 235 50.17 17.40 26.24
CA LYS A 235 50.14 16.23 25.32
C LYS A 235 48.90 16.27 24.44
N LYS A 236 49.13 16.46 23.14
CA LYS A 236 48.11 16.49 22.08
C LYS A 236 47.59 15.07 21.87
N VAL A 237 46.49 14.71 22.53
CA VAL A 237 45.72 13.50 22.20
C VAL A 237 44.56 13.94 21.33
N ARG A 238 44.66 13.59 20.04
CA ARG A 238 43.57 13.72 19.07
C ARG A 238 42.51 12.68 19.41
N THR A 239 41.59 13.03 20.30
CA THR A 239 40.37 12.25 20.54
C THR A 239 39.50 12.38 19.30
N THR A 240 39.48 11.32 18.51
CA THR A 240 38.46 11.10 17.50
C THR A 240 37.12 10.99 18.22
N THR A 241 36.33 12.07 18.21
CA THR A 241 34.91 12.01 18.53
C THR A 241 34.24 11.13 17.48
N LYS A 242 34.19 9.82 17.75
CA LYS A 242 33.24 8.93 17.08
C LYS A 242 31.87 9.53 17.36
N ALA A 243 31.23 10.06 16.32
CA ALA A 243 29.82 10.43 16.36
C ALA A 243 29.06 9.23 16.93
N LYS A 244 28.47 9.38 18.12
CA LYS A 244 27.57 8.39 18.69
C LYS A 244 26.43 8.23 17.69
N THR A 245 26.42 7.11 16.99
CA THR A 245 25.29 6.68 16.17
C THR A 245 24.11 6.60 17.14
N LYS A 246 23.11 7.49 17.00
CA LYS A 246 21.89 7.42 17.81
C LYS A 246 21.25 6.05 17.53
N THR A 247 21.39 5.12 18.46
CA THR A 247 20.70 3.83 18.42
C THR A 247 19.20 4.14 18.40
N LYS A 248 18.46 3.62 17.42
CA LYS A 248 17.00 3.79 17.40
C LYS A 248 16.43 3.20 18.69
N PRO A 249 15.48 3.88 19.36
CA PRO A 249 14.84 3.33 20.55
C PRO A 249 14.17 2.01 20.19
N ALA A 250 14.19 1.06 21.13
CA ALA A 250 13.47 -0.21 20.97
C ALA A 250 11.99 0.09 20.80
N MET A 251 11.33 -0.57 19.85
CA MET A 251 9.90 -0.43 19.62
C MET A 251 9.16 -1.53 20.39
N ILE A 252 8.04 -1.19 21.02
CA ILE A 252 7.18 -2.12 21.76
C ILE A 252 5.78 -2.07 21.14
N GLU A 253 5.14 -3.23 20.99
CA GLU A 253 3.76 -3.36 20.53
C GLU A 253 2.77 -2.80 21.56
N ASP A 254 1.91 -1.88 21.13
CA ASP A 254 0.82 -1.33 21.94
C ASP A 254 -0.56 -1.67 21.35
N LYS A 255 -1.14 -2.77 21.80
CA LYS A 255 -2.48 -3.23 21.37
C LYS A 255 -3.60 -2.24 21.69
N SER A 256 -3.38 -1.26 22.57
CA SER A 256 -4.39 -0.24 22.85
C SER A 256 -4.66 0.68 21.65
N VAL A 257 -3.74 0.73 20.67
CA VAL A 257 -3.93 1.41 19.38
C VAL A 257 -5.15 0.84 18.64
N TRP A 258 -5.20 -0.48 18.45
CA TRP A 258 -6.35 -1.11 17.79
C TRP A 258 -7.66 -0.92 18.56
N VAL A 259 -7.62 -0.93 19.89
CA VAL A 259 -8.82 -0.65 20.70
C VAL A 259 -9.35 0.77 20.44
N ARG A 260 -8.46 1.77 20.32
CA ARG A 260 -8.86 3.14 19.98
C ARG A 260 -9.40 3.24 18.56
N GLU A 261 -8.78 2.57 17.60
CA GLU A 261 -9.22 2.59 16.20
C GLU A 261 -10.55 1.88 15.99
N ILE A 262 -10.81 0.76 16.68
CA ILE A 262 -12.11 0.10 16.66
C ILE A 262 -13.19 1.06 17.16
N LYS A 263 -12.96 1.72 18.30
CA LYS A 263 -13.91 2.72 18.83
C LYS A 263 -14.11 3.90 17.87
N LEU A 264 -13.06 4.35 17.20
CA LEU A 264 -13.16 5.37 16.16
C LEU A 264 -14.05 4.90 15.02
N LEU A 265 -13.80 3.71 14.46
CA LEU A 265 -14.60 3.13 13.37
C LEU A 265 -16.07 2.94 13.76
N GLU A 266 -16.33 2.41 14.96
CA GLU A 266 -17.69 2.28 15.51
C GLU A 266 -18.39 3.65 15.61
N SER A 267 -17.67 4.70 16.02
CA SER A 267 -18.26 6.04 16.10
C SER A 267 -18.64 6.64 14.74
N LEU A 268 -18.08 6.15 13.63
CA LEU A 268 -18.43 6.64 12.29
C LEU A 268 -19.78 6.14 11.80
N ILE A 269 -20.34 5.08 12.39
CA ILE A 269 -21.61 4.48 11.97
C ILE A 269 -22.75 5.47 12.25
N GLY A 270 -23.45 5.88 11.19
CA GLY A 270 -24.54 6.85 11.26
C GLY A 270 -24.11 8.31 11.51
N MET A 271 -22.81 8.58 11.66
CA MET A 271 -22.30 9.95 11.81
C MET A 271 -22.47 10.71 10.49
N ASP A 272 -22.95 11.96 10.55
CA ASP A 272 -23.02 12.82 9.37
C ASP A 272 -21.61 13.30 8.97
N PRO A 273 -21.10 12.97 7.76
CA PRO A 273 -19.76 13.37 7.32
C PRO A 273 -19.62 14.89 7.13
N GLU A 274 -20.73 15.64 7.09
CA GLU A 274 -20.73 17.09 7.00
C GLU A 274 -20.85 17.80 8.36
N SER A 275 -21.05 17.04 9.43
CA SER A 275 -21.14 17.55 10.80
C SER A 275 -19.82 18.18 11.27
N ARG A 276 -19.92 19.09 12.24
CA ARG A 276 -18.74 19.70 12.88
C ARG A 276 -17.86 18.66 13.59
N GLU A 277 -18.49 17.64 14.18
CA GLU A 277 -17.79 16.58 14.89
C GLU A 277 -16.92 15.76 13.94
N PHE A 278 -17.50 15.26 12.84
CA PHE A 278 -16.77 14.52 11.82
C PHE A 278 -15.61 15.35 11.25
N LYS A 279 -15.88 16.60 10.85
CA LYS A 279 -14.86 17.50 10.30
C LYS A 279 -13.72 17.78 11.28
N SER A 280 -14.02 17.88 12.58
CA SER A 280 -13.00 18.07 13.60
C SER A 280 -12.15 16.82 13.79
N LEU A 281 -12.75 15.63 13.80
CA LEU A 281 -12.03 14.35 13.87
C LEU A 281 -11.13 14.16 12.65
N GLU A 282 -11.68 14.38 11.45
CA GLU A 282 -10.97 14.27 10.18
C GLU A 282 -9.78 15.22 10.13
N ALA A 283 -9.96 16.50 10.48
CA ALA A 283 -8.88 17.47 10.50
C ALA A 283 -7.79 17.10 11.53
N GLY A 284 -8.17 16.63 12.72
CA GLY A 284 -7.24 16.21 13.76
C GLY A 284 -6.37 15.04 13.34
N LEU A 285 -6.98 13.98 12.79
CA LEU A 285 -6.26 12.80 12.29
C LEU A 285 -5.41 13.13 11.06
N ALA A 286 -5.93 13.98 10.16
CA ALA A 286 -5.18 14.46 9.01
C ALA A 286 -3.91 15.21 9.46
N GLU A 287 -3.99 16.08 10.47
CA GLU A 287 -2.82 16.80 10.99
C GLU A 287 -1.83 15.83 11.64
N GLN A 288 -2.29 14.86 12.44
CA GLN A 288 -1.42 13.84 13.05
C GLN A 288 -0.59 13.07 12.03
N GLY A 289 -1.17 12.74 10.88
CA GLY A 289 -0.47 11.99 9.82
C GLY A 289 0.32 12.84 8.82
N LYS A 290 0.24 14.17 8.91
CA LYS A 290 0.74 15.09 7.87
C LYS A 290 2.22 14.93 7.57
N GLU A 291 3.07 14.90 8.59
CA GLU A 291 4.53 14.78 8.42
C GLU A 291 4.90 13.48 7.69
N GLU A 292 4.29 12.35 8.07
CA GLU A 292 4.55 11.07 7.41
C GLU A 292 4.03 11.08 5.97
N ARG A 293 2.86 11.68 5.70
CA ARG A 293 2.35 11.81 4.33
C ARG A 293 3.25 12.66 3.45
N GLU A 294 3.70 13.82 3.92
CA GLU A 294 4.62 14.69 3.18
C GLU A 294 5.93 13.97 2.84
N LYS A 295 6.48 13.24 3.81
CA LYS A 295 7.68 12.43 3.62
C LYS A 295 7.47 11.31 2.59
N GLN A 296 6.36 10.57 2.67
CA GLN A 296 6.07 9.48 1.74
C GLN A 296 5.74 10.01 0.34
N GLN A 297 5.06 11.16 0.24
CA GLN A 297 4.82 11.88 -1.02
C GLN A 297 6.15 12.24 -1.70
N ALA A 298 7.09 12.84 -0.97
CA ALA A 298 8.39 13.20 -1.52
C ALA A 298 9.19 11.98 -2.01
N LEU A 299 9.12 10.85 -1.29
CA LEU A 299 9.75 9.60 -1.72
C LEU A 299 9.09 9.03 -2.99
N PHE A 300 7.76 9.12 -3.08
CA PHE A 300 6.99 8.68 -4.22
C PHE A 300 7.28 9.52 -5.47
N ASP A 301 7.28 10.84 -5.36
CA ASP A 301 7.56 11.75 -6.47
C ASP A 301 8.98 11.56 -6.99
N LYS A 302 9.97 11.47 -6.10
CA LYS A 302 11.36 11.16 -6.47
C LYS A 302 11.50 9.82 -7.21
N LYS A 303 10.68 8.82 -6.87
CA LYS A 303 10.67 7.53 -7.57
C LYS A 303 10.06 7.68 -8.97
N ARG A 304 8.93 8.37 -9.08
CA ARG A 304 8.25 8.64 -10.36
C ARG A 304 9.13 9.42 -11.34
N GLU A 305 9.80 10.47 -10.87
CA GLU A 305 10.74 11.25 -11.68
C GLU A 305 11.87 10.36 -12.24
N LYS A 306 12.42 9.46 -11.42
CA LYS A 306 13.45 8.50 -11.84
C LYS A 306 12.93 7.49 -12.87
N GLU A 307 11.69 7.04 -12.72
CA GLU A 307 11.05 6.13 -13.68
C GLU A 307 10.79 6.84 -15.01
N GLN A 308 10.20 8.04 -14.98
CA GLN A 308 9.99 8.87 -16.17
C GLN A 308 11.30 9.21 -16.91
N ALA A 309 12.36 9.54 -16.17
CA ALA A 309 13.67 9.80 -16.77
C ALA A 309 14.28 8.55 -17.44
N LYS A 310 14.07 7.36 -16.87
CA LYS A 310 14.50 6.09 -17.48
C LYS A 310 13.70 5.78 -18.74
N ASP A 311 12.38 5.94 -18.69
CA ASP A 311 11.48 5.69 -19.81
C ASP A 311 11.76 6.65 -20.96
N ALA A 312 12.00 7.94 -20.66
CA ALA A 312 12.41 8.94 -21.65
C ALA A 312 13.74 8.56 -22.33
N LYS A 313 14.73 8.12 -21.54
CA LYS A 313 16.02 7.65 -22.09
C LYS A 313 15.86 6.38 -22.93
N GLN A 314 14.98 5.45 -22.54
CA GLN A 314 14.71 4.24 -23.30
C GLN A 314 13.99 4.55 -24.62
N LYS A 315 13.06 5.51 -24.60
CA LYS A 315 12.37 6.00 -25.80
C LYS A 315 13.32 6.69 -26.76
N ASP A 316 14.20 7.56 -26.27
CA ASP A 316 15.22 8.23 -27.09
C ASP A 316 16.16 7.22 -27.78
N ILE A 317 16.62 6.20 -27.04
CA ILE A 317 17.41 5.10 -27.62
C ILE A 317 16.62 4.36 -28.71
N ARG A 318 15.34 4.08 -28.49
CA ARG A 318 14.47 3.41 -29.46
C ARG A 318 14.29 4.26 -30.73
N ASP A 319 14.03 5.54 -30.57
CA ASP A 319 13.87 6.49 -31.68
C ASP A 319 15.18 6.66 -32.49
N MET A 320 16.34 6.66 -31.84
CA MET A 320 17.65 6.64 -32.51
C MET A 320 17.90 5.37 -33.33
N LEU A 321 17.49 4.20 -32.82
CA LEU A 321 17.62 2.91 -33.52
C LEU A 321 16.68 2.84 -34.73
N ASP A 322 15.43 3.28 -34.57
CA ASP A 322 14.43 3.33 -35.65
C ASP A 322 14.80 4.37 -36.73
N GLY A 323 15.40 5.51 -36.33
CA GLY A 323 15.93 6.53 -37.23
C GLY A 323 17.12 6.05 -38.08
N LYS A 324 17.99 5.19 -37.52
CA LYS A 324 19.07 4.53 -38.28
C LYS A 324 18.51 3.47 -39.25
N GLY A 325 17.44 2.76 -38.88
CA GLY A 325 16.74 1.79 -39.74
C GLY A 325 16.05 2.41 -40.96
N LYS A 326 15.54 3.65 -40.83
CA LYS A 326 15.00 4.42 -41.97
C LYS A 326 16.10 4.88 -42.94
N LYS A 327 17.28 5.29 -42.44
CA LYS A 327 18.41 5.69 -43.31
C LYS A 327 19.00 4.53 -44.12
N THR A 328 18.99 3.30 -43.60
CA THR A 328 19.43 2.11 -44.35
C THR A 328 18.41 1.65 -45.40
N LYS A 329 17.09 1.72 -45.11
CA LYS A 329 16.05 1.42 -46.11
C LYS A 329 15.98 2.46 -47.24
N ALA A 330 16.16 3.75 -46.95
CA ALA A 330 16.23 4.80 -47.98
C ALA A 330 17.46 4.64 -48.91
N ARG A 331 18.60 4.21 -48.36
CA ARG A 331 19.82 3.90 -49.16
C ARG A 331 19.67 2.65 -50.03
N ALA A 332 18.86 1.67 -49.63
CA ALA A 332 18.59 0.48 -50.44
C ALA A 332 17.63 0.74 -51.61
N ALA A 333 16.62 1.61 -51.41
CA ALA A 333 15.70 2.01 -52.48
C ALA A 333 16.38 2.88 -53.57
N SER A 334 17.29 3.78 -53.17
CA SER A 334 18.04 4.64 -54.12
C SER A 334 19.05 3.87 -55.00
N LYS A 335 19.57 2.71 -54.53
CA LYS A 335 20.47 1.86 -55.35
C LYS A 335 19.74 1.00 -56.40
N ARG A 336 18.43 0.82 -56.28
CA ARG A 336 17.64 -0.03 -57.20
C ARG A 336 17.00 0.74 -58.36
N GLY A 337 16.90 2.07 -58.26
CA GLY A 337 16.42 2.95 -59.33
C GLY A 337 17.49 3.38 -60.34
N LYS A 338 18.78 3.13 -60.10
CA LYS A 338 19.89 3.61 -60.94
C LYS A 338 20.52 2.56 -61.87
N LYS A 339 19.82 1.43 -62.10
CA LYS A 339 20.26 0.34 -62.99
C LYS A 339 19.25 0.00 -64.09
N LYS A 340 18.35 0.94 -64.43
CA LYS A 340 17.33 0.76 -65.48
C LYS A 340 17.26 1.91 -66.49
N GLU A 341 18.39 2.59 -66.72
CA GLU A 341 18.57 3.59 -67.78
C GLU A 341 19.94 3.34 -68.43
N LYS A 342 19.98 2.39 -69.37
CA LYS A 342 20.97 2.23 -70.46
C LYS A 342 20.85 0.82 -71.02
N THR A 343 19.88 0.60 -71.90
CA THR A 343 20.00 -0.21 -73.13
C THR A 343 18.64 -0.23 -73.83
N GLU A 344 18.42 0.73 -74.72
CA GLU A 344 17.56 0.55 -75.88
C GLU A 344 18.45 0.05 -77.03
N SER A 345 18.19 -1.15 -77.55
CA SER A 345 18.08 -1.37 -79.00
C SER A 345 17.56 -2.78 -79.34
N SER A 346 16.72 -2.81 -80.38
CA SER A 346 16.25 -3.91 -81.23
C SER A 346 15.28 -4.96 -80.68
N GLY A 347 14.13 -5.08 -81.36
CA GLY A 347 13.41 -6.35 -81.51
C GLY A 347 11.89 -6.20 -81.63
N GLU A 348 11.38 -6.41 -82.83
CA GLU A 348 9.98 -6.37 -83.30
C GLU A 348 8.94 -7.26 -82.56
N GLU A 349 7.68 -6.82 -82.73
CA GLU A 349 6.40 -7.56 -82.92
C GLU A 349 6.13 -8.86 -82.11
N THR A 350 4.99 -9.02 -81.43
CA THR A 350 3.66 -9.21 -82.04
C THR A 350 2.55 -9.21 -80.97
N ALA A 351 1.35 -8.86 -81.40
CA ALA A 351 0.11 -8.72 -80.64
C ALA A 351 -0.50 -10.06 -80.14
N LEU A 352 -1.36 -10.01 -79.11
CA LEU A 352 -2.79 -10.39 -79.18
C LEU A 352 -3.48 -10.45 -77.79
N SER A 353 -4.52 -9.61 -77.68
CA SER A 353 -5.83 -9.72 -77.00
C SER A 353 -6.05 -10.56 -75.72
N ASP A 354 -6.56 -9.85 -74.70
CA ASP A 354 -7.80 -10.07 -73.93
C ASP A 354 -8.43 -11.47 -73.85
N ALA A 355 -8.72 -11.90 -72.62
CA ALA A 355 -10.04 -12.46 -72.27
C ALA A 355 -10.26 -12.46 -70.75
N GLU A 356 -11.38 -11.85 -70.37
CA GLU A 356 -12.10 -11.98 -69.10
C GLU A 356 -12.42 -13.45 -68.79
N TYR A 357 -12.57 -13.80 -67.50
CA TYR A 357 -13.63 -14.71 -67.05
C TYR A 357 -13.87 -14.61 -65.53
N GLU A 358 -15.08 -14.18 -65.17
CA GLU A 358 -15.70 -14.35 -63.84
C GLU A 358 -16.48 -15.68 -63.76
N SER A 359 -16.92 -16.00 -62.53
CA SER A 359 -17.89 -17.04 -62.09
C SER A 359 -17.30 -18.43 -61.83
N ASN A 360 -17.60 -19.11 -60.71
CA ASN A 360 -18.71 -19.03 -59.75
C ASN A 360 -18.25 -18.97 -58.28
#